data_AF-A0A0C5C3I3-F1
#
_entry.id   AF-A0A0C5C3I3-F1
#
_cell.length_a   1.000
_cell.length_b   1.000
_cell.length_c   1.000
_cell.angle_alpha   90.00
_cell.angle_beta   90.00
_cell.angle_gamma   90.00
#
_symmetry.space_group_name_H-M   'P 1'
#
loop_
_entity.id
_entity.type
_entity.pdbx_description
1 polymer ?
#
loop_
_entity_poly.entity_id
_entity_poly.type
_entity_poly.pdbx_seq_one_letter_code
_entity_poly.pdbx_strand_id
1 'polypeptide(L)'
;MQNVLEFEELMINILDEPSKFKFHFSENGIKISAWIKEAVNLGNGLCIAFDGGSLLVWKDNRVVKCRRPSDLITYCELCFSVFNEFDENIGYLYVPARKR
;
A
#
# COMPACT_ATOMS: atom_id res chain seq x y z
N MET A 1 -5.68 18.42 -5.07
CA MET A 1 -4.23 18.69 -4.86
C MET A 1 -3.62 17.84 -3.74
N GLN A 2 -4.39 17.37 -2.75
CA GLN A 2 -3.88 16.60 -1.62
C GLN A 2 -3.48 15.15 -1.98
N ASN A 3 -4.22 14.49 -2.88
CA ASN A 3 -3.97 13.08 -3.27
C ASN A 3 -2.64 12.84 -4.02
N VAL A 4 -2.14 13.82 -4.79
CA VAL A 4 -0.91 13.65 -5.59
C VAL A 4 0.31 13.51 -4.69
N LEU A 5 0.37 14.27 -3.60
CA LEU A 5 1.48 14.25 -2.66
C LEU A 5 1.60 12.90 -1.93
N GLU A 6 0.46 12.27 -1.62
CA GLU A 6 0.44 10.99 -0.91
C GLU A 6 0.84 9.82 -1.80
N PHE A 7 0.45 9.83 -3.08
CA PHE A 7 0.94 8.87 -4.07
C PHE A 7 2.46 9.00 -4.27
N GLU A 8 2.96 10.24 -4.42
CA GLU A 8 4.40 10.50 -4.58
C GLU A 8 5.19 10.06 -3.34
N GLU A 9 4.68 10.34 -2.14
CA GLU A 9 5.28 9.86 -0.89
C GLU A 9 5.33 8.33 -0.84
N LEU A 10 4.21 7.65 -1.13
CA LEU A 10 4.18 6.19 -1.20
C LEU A 10 5.24 5.67 -2.18
N MET A 11 5.27 6.21 -3.40
CA MET A 11 6.18 5.80 -4.45
C MET A 11 7.64 5.95 -4.04
N ILE A 12 8.02 7.09 -3.44
CA ILE A 12 9.39 7.33 -2.96
C ILE A 12 9.77 6.30 -1.89
N ASN A 13 8.92 6.12 -0.87
CA ASN A 13 9.24 5.24 0.25
C ASN A 13 9.32 3.75 -0.16
N ILE A 14 8.40 3.30 -1.01
CA ILE A 14 8.33 1.87 -1.38
C ILE A 14 9.37 1.48 -2.43
N LEU A 15 9.81 2.40 -3.29
CA LEU A 15 10.90 2.15 -4.23
C LEU A 15 12.27 2.15 -3.54
N ASP A 16 12.44 2.91 -2.46
CA ASP A 16 13.67 2.94 -1.67
C ASP A 16 13.89 1.61 -0.92
N GLU A 17 12.85 1.11 -0.23
CA GLU A 17 12.97 -0.14 0.53
C GLU A 17 11.67 -0.96 0.52
N PRO A 18 11.33 -1.65 -0.59
CA PRO A 18 10.06 -2.35 -0.75
C PRO A 18 9.84 -3.42 0.32
N SER A 19 10.90 -4.13 0.72
CA SER A 19 10.82 -5.22 1.70
C SER A 19 10.41 -4.80 3.11
N LYS A 20 10.40 -3.49 3.43
CA LYS A 20 9.83 -2.95 4.67
C LYS A 20 8.31 -2.88 4.65
N PHE A 21 7.70 -2.88 3.47
CA PHE A 21 6.26 -2.76 3.32
C PHE A 21 5.57 -4.12 3.35
N LYS A 22 4.34 -4.09 3.85
CA LYS A 22 3.34 -5.13 3.67
C LYS A 22 2.15 -4.60 2.88
N PHE A 23 1.62 -5.45 2.01
CA PHE A 23 0.27 -5.31 1.49
C PHE A 23 -0.71 -6.01 2.43
N HIS A 24 -1.82 -5.36 2.71
CA HIS A 24 -2.95 -5.95 3.44
C HIS A 24 -4.26 -5.63 2.74
N PHE A 25 -5.08 -6.66 2.51
CA PHE A 25 -6.43 -6.54 1.98
C PHE A 25 -7.34 -7.53 2.73
N SER A 26 -8.56 -7.09 3.03
CA SER A 26 -9.49 -7.85 3.85
C SER A 26 -10.92 -7.46 3.50
N GLU A 27 -11.59 -8.33 2.75
CA GLU A 27 -12.96 -8.09 2.31
C GLU A 27 -13.68 -9.41 2.03
N ASN A 28 -14.96 -9.51 2.41
CA ASN A 28 -15.83 -10.66 2.09
C ASN A 28 -15.23 -12.04 2.42
N GLY A 29 -14.48 -12.14 3.53
CA GLY A 29 -13.83 -13.38 3.98
C GLY A 29 -12.48 -13.69 3.31
N ILE A 30 -12.05 -12.86 2.35
CA ILE A 30 -10.71 -12.91 1.75
C ILE A 30 -9.78 -12.08 2.62
N LYS A 31 -8.62 -12.65 2.97
CA LYS A 31 -7.57 -11.94 3.70
C LYS A 31 -6.21 -12.18 3.04
N ILE A 32 -5.58 -11.10 2.58
CA ILE A 32 -4.23 -11.09 2.04
C ILE A 32 -3.39 -10.23 2.97
N SER A 33 -2.27 -10.78 3.45
CA SER A 33 -1.28 -10.02 4.21
C SER A 33 0.09 -10.55 3.82
N ALA A 34 0.79 -9.82 2.94
CA ALA A 34 2.03 -10.27 2.34
C ALA A 34 3.12 -9.19 2.45
N TRP A 35 4.36 -9.62 2.65
CA TRP A 35 5.51 -8.73 2.50
C TRP A 35 5.71 -8.41 1.02
N ILE A 36 6.02 -7.16 0.73
CA ILE A 36 6.35 -6.74 -0.63
C ILE A 36 7.74 -7.27 -0.97
N LYS A 37 7.86 -7.86 -2.16
CA LYS A 37 9.13 -8.38 -2.68
C LYS A 37 9.83 -7.36 -3.56
N GLU A 38 9.05 -6.69 -4.41
CA GLU A 38 9.56 -5.78 -5.41
C GLU A 38 8.54 -4.68 -5.67
N ALA A 39 9.03 -3.49 -6.01
CA ALA A 39 8.21 -2.39 -6.48
C ALA A 39 8.88 -1.79 -7.72
N VAL A 40 8.11 -1.57 -8.79
CA VAL A 40 8.60 -1.09 -10.08
C VAL A 40 7.81 0.14 -10.50
N ASN A 41 8.52 1.22 -10.80
CA ASN A 41 7.93 2.43 -11.36
C ASN A 41 7.63 2.22 -12.85
N LEU A 42 6.36 2.37 -13.25
CA LEU A 42 5.89 2.22 -14.63
C LEU A 42 5.79 3.56 -15.39
N GLY A 43 6.18 4.68 -14.76
CA GLY A 43 6.05 6.03 -15.30
C GLY A 43 4.68 6.65 -15.05
N ASN A 44 3.58 5.93 -15.27
CA ASN A 44 2.21 6.36 -14.96
C ASN A 44 1.59 5.65 -13.73
N GLY A 45 2.38 4.85 -13.02
CA GLY A 45 1.94 4.10 -11.86
C GLY A 45 3.07 3.29 -11.24
N LEU A 46 2.70 2.46 -10.28
CA LEU A 46 3.58 1.62 -9.50
C LEU A 46 3.05 0.18 -9.55
N CYS A 47 3.89 -0.77 -9.92
CA CYS A 47 3.62 -2.19 -9.78
C CYS A 47 4.29 -2.71 -8.52
N ILE A 48 3.52 -3.33 -7.63
CA ILE A 48 3.99 -3.86 -6.35
C ILE A 48 3.79 -5.37 -6.37
N ALA A 49 4.87 -6.14 -6.33
CA ALA A 49 4.82 -7.60 -6.34
C ALA A 49 5.00 -8.16 -4.93
N PHE A 50 4.21 -9.18 -4.61
CA PHE A 50 4.28 -9.94 -3.37
C PHE A 50 4.01 -11.42 -3.64
N ASP A 51 4.22 -12.29 -2.66
CA ASP A 51 3.93 -13.70 -2.84
C ASP A 51 2.45 -13.95 -3.14
N GLY A 52 2.18 -14.52 -4.31
CA GLY A 52 0.83 -14.86 -4.77
C GLY A 52 0.13 -13.79 -5.59
N GLY A 53 0.75 -12.64 -5.90
CA GLY A 53 0.14 -11.64 -6.77
C GLY A 53 0.89 -10.32 -6.89
N SER A 54 0.23 -9.35 -7.51
CA SER A 54 0.70 -7.97 -7.59
C SER A 54 -0.45 -6.99 -7.42
N LEU A 55 -0.11 -5.80 -6.94
CA LEU A 55 -0.98 -4.63 -6.87
C LEU A 55 -0.48 -3.58 -7.87
N LEU A 56 -1.38 -3.08 -8.70
CA LEU A 56 -1.13 -1.93 -9.56
C LEU A 56 -1.73 -0.69 -8.92
N VAL A 57 -0.90 0.33 -8.72
CA VAL A 57 -1.32 1.64 -8.19
C VAL A 57 -1.03 2.69 -9.25
N TRP A 58 -2.06 3.16 -9.94
CA TRP A 58 -1.97 4.21 -10.94
C TRP A 58 -1.88 5.59 -10.29
N LYS A 59 -1.28 6.56 -10.98
CA LYS A 59 -1.20 7.95 -10.51
C LYS A 59 -2.56 8.58 -10.22
N ASP A 60 -3.59 8.13 -10.93
CA ASP A 60 -4.96 8.62 -10.78
C ASP A 60 -5.72 7.89 -9.67
N ASN A 61 -5.16 6.80 -9.11
CA ASN A 61 -5.74 6.17 -7.94
C ASN A 61 -5.63 7.13 -6.74
N ARG A 62 -6.70 7.19 -5.95
CA ARG A 62 -6.68 7.93 -4.70
C ARG A 62 -5.85 7.12 -3.70
N VAL A 63 -4.74 7.69 -3.26
CA VAL A 63 -3.92 7.17 -2.17
C VAL A 63 -4.08 8.11 -0.99
N VAL A 64 -4.35 7.57 0.21
CA VAL A 64 -4.52 8.36 1.42
C VAL A 64 -3.64 7.82 2.54
N LYS A 65 -2.84 8.68 3.15
CA LYS A 65 -2.07 8.34 4.34
C LYS A 65 -3.02 8.16 5.52
N CYS A 66 -2.89 7.05 6.22
CA CYS A 66 -3.79 6.71 7.33
C CYS A 66 -2.99 6.16 8.53
N ARG A 67 -3.66 5.97 9.66
CA ARG A 67 -3.01 5.48 10.89
C ARG A 67 -2.73 3.98 10.83
N ARG A 68 -3.76 3.20 10.49
CA ARG A 68 -3.76 1.73 10.45
C ARG A 68 -5.12 1.24 9.93
N PRO A 69 -5.19 0.12 9.21
CA PRO A 69 -6.45 -0.57 8.93
C PRO A 69 -7.10 -1.09 10.22
N SER A 70 -8.43 -1.08 10.30
CA SER A 70 -9.15 -1.43 11.54
C SER A 70 -8.96 -2.90 11.95
N ASP A 71 -8.74 -3.78 10.99
CA ASP A 71 -8.63 -5.23 11.16
C ASP A 71 -7.16 -5.73 11.31
N LEU A 72 -6.20 -4.82 11.30
CA LEU A 72 -4.80 -5.09 11.58
C LEU A 72 -4.50 -4.93 13.06
N ILE A 73 -3.93 -5.97 13.70
CA ILE A 73 -3.51 -5.91 15.11
C ILE A 73 -2.21 -5.12 15.26
N THR A 74 -1.33 -5.18 14.26
CA THR A 74 0.00 -4.57 14.27
C THR A 74 -0.06 -3.05 14.13
N TYR A 75 0.73 -2.32 14.93
CA TYR A 75 0.92 -0.88 14.74
C TYR A 75 1.71 -0.60 13.46
N CYS A 76 1.45 0.54 12.82
CA CYS A 76 2.13 0.96 11.60
C CYS A 76 3.01 2.18 11.89
N GLU A 77 4.27 2.16 11.43
CA GLU A 77 5.12 3.36 11.36
C GLU A 77 4.67 4.27 10.21
N LEU A 78 4.23 3.66 9.11
CA LEU A 78 3.71 4.32 7.92
C LEU A 78 2.57 3.48 7.35
N CYS A 79 1.50 4.12 6.87
CA CYS A 79 0.38 3.39 6.27
C CYS A 79 -0.35 4.24 5.23
N PHE A 80 -0.65 3.63 4.11
CA PHE A 80 -1.42 4.19 3.00
C PHE A 80 -2.60 3.28 2.68
N SER A 81 -3.74 3.89 2.42
CA SER A 81 -4.94 3.28 1.88
C SER A 81 -5.00 3.57 0.39
N VAL A 82 -5.20 2.55 -0.44
CA VAL A 82 -5.23 2.68 -1.90
C VAL A 82 -6.66 2.44 -2.38
N PHE A 83 -7.17 3.33 -3.23
CA PHE A 83 -8.52 3.25 -3.79
C PHE A 83 -8.48 3.16 -5.33
N ASN A 84 -9.36 2.34 -5.91
CA ASN A 84 -9.52 2.26 -7.37
C ASN A 84 -10.32 3.46 -7.93
N GLU A 85 -10.61 3.47 -9.23
CA GLU A 85 -11.41 4.52 -9.87
C GLU A 85 -12.88 4.59 -9.39
N PHE A 86 -13.38 3.55 -8.72
CA PHE A 86 -14.73 3.47 -8.15
C PHE A 86 -14.79 3.89 -6.68
N ASP A 87 -13.68 4.40 -6.14
CA ASP A 87 -13.51 4.78 -4.74
C ASP A 87 -13.61 3.59 -3.75
N GLU A 88 -13.38 2.38 -4.25
CA GLU A 88 -13.31 1.17 -3.44
C GLU A 88 -11.89 0.97 -2.92
N ASN A 89 -11.76 0.60 -1.65
CA ASN A 89 -10.46 0.34 -1.04
C ASN A 89 -9.90 -1.00 -1.52
N ILE A 90 -8.85 -0.96 -2.34
CA ILE A 90 -8.21 -2.16 -2.88
C ILE A 90 -7.05 -2.66 -2.02
N GLY A 91 -6.85 -2.04 -0.87
CA GLY A 91 -5.96 -2.51 0.18
C GLY A 91 -5.05 -1.42 0.72
N TYR A 92 -4.16 -1.86 1.60
CA TYR A 92 -3.31 -1.01 2.39
C TYR A 92 -1.85 -1.39 2.20
N LEU A 93 -0.99 -0.39 2.09
CA LEU A 93 0.45 -0.54 2.04
C LEU A 93 1.01 0.09 3.31
N TYR A 94 1.72 -0.69 4.12
CA TYR A 94 2.17 -0.21 5.42
C TYR A 94 3.52 -0.78 5.86
N VAL A 95 4.24 -0.02 6.67
CA VAL A 95 5.45 -0.46 7.37
C VAL A 95 5.06 -0.86 8.79
N PRO A 96 5.21 -2.13 9.18
CA PRO A 96 4.93 -2.57 10.55
C PRO A 96 5.88 -1.90 11.54
N ALA A 97 5.35 -1.38 12.65
CA ALA A 97 6.18 -0.87 13.73
C ALA A 97 6.98 -2.01 14.38
N ARG A 98 8.29 -1.82 14.56
CA ARG A 98 9.10 -2.79 15.31
C ARG A 98 8.62 -2.80 16.77
N LYS A 99 8.38 -3.99 17.34
CA LYS A 99 8.20 -4.13 18.79
C LYS A 99 9.47 -3.58 19.45
N ARG A 100 9.31 -2.51 20.23
CA ARG A 100 10.33 -2.08 21.20
C ARG A 100 10.45 -3.14 22.30
#